data_AF-A0A822ESH1-F1
#
_entry.id   AF-A0A822ESH1-F1
#
_cell.length_a   1.000
_cell.length_b   1.000
_cell.length_c   1.000
_cell.angle_alpha   90.00
_cell.angle_beta   90.00
_cell.angle_gamma   90.00
#
_symmetry.space_group_name_H-M   'P 1'
#
loop_
_entity.id
_entity.type
_entity.pdbx_description
1 polymer ?
#
loop_
_entity_poly.entity_id
_entity_poly.type
_entity_poly.pdbx_seq_one_letter_code
_entity_poly.pdbx_strand_id
1 'polypeptide(L)'
;KITNEKIPLALDVACGSGQATVDISRFCERVIGIDVSANQIAHAIQNDNIEYRCNVGEDLSFLQSNSIDLITIASAFHWLDTQRFIEEVKRVLKPHTGVLAIWTCGLLTLDNPIADAIIHEFHHVLLRPYWNEKQP
;
A
#
# COMPACT_ATOMS: atom_id res chain seq x y z
N LYS A 1 21.53 -11.05 0.99
CA LYS A 1 22.23 -10.20 1.98
C LYS A 1 21.36 -8.98 2.18
N ILE A 2 20.75 -8.81 3.34
CA ILE A 2 20.12 -7.53 3.69
C ILE A 2 21.29 -6.56 3.87
N THR A 3 21.43 -5.59 2.98
CA THR A 3 22.41 -4.53 3.13
C THR A 3 21.93 -3.65 4.29
N ASN A 4 22.86 -3.14 5.12
CA ASN A 4 22.53 -2.18 6.19
C ASN A 4 22.14 -0.79 5.66
N GLU A 5 22.03 -0.64 4.34
CA GLU A 5 21.68 0.61 3.68
C GLU A 5 20.17 0.75 3.65
N LYS A 6 19.69 1.89 4.15
CA LYS A 6 18.28 2.25 4.10
C LYS A 6 17.91 2.73 2.70
N ILE A 7 16.69 2.46 2.27
CA ILE A 7 16.10 3.02 1.05
C ILE A 7 15.93 4.53 1.26
N PRO A 8 16.47 5.41 0.40
CA PRO A 8 16.46 6.84 0.68
C PRO A 8 15.05 7.44 0.80
N LEU A 9 14.16 7.16 -0.17
CA LEU A 9 12.80 7.71 -0.14
C LEU A 9 11.76 6.71 -0.63
N ALA A 10 10.80 6.39 0.24
CA ALA A 10 9.62 5.60 -0.10
C ALA A 10 8.34 6.44 -0.15
N LEU A 11 7.41 6.05 -1.01
CA LEU A 11 6.03 6.54 -1.07
C LEU A 11 5.08 5.37 -0.81
N ASP A 12 4.26 5.47 0.23
CA ASP A 12 3.21 4.49 0.55
C ASP A 12 1.85 5.06 0.15
N VAL A 13 1.22 4.46 -0.87
CA VAL A 13 0.00 4.98 -1.50
C VAL A 13 -1.22 4.24 -0.95
N ALA A 14 -2.27 5.00 -0.64
CA ALA A 14 -3.44 4.52 0.10
C ALA A 14 -3.02 3.90 1.44
N CYS A 15 -2.22 4.66 2.19
CA CYS A 15 -1.55 4.19 3.41
C CYS A 15 -2.49 4.02 4.61
N GLY A 16 -3.75 4.46 4.51
CA GLY A 16 -4.68 4.50 5.63
C GLY A 16 -4.11 5.30 6.81
N SER A 17 -4.18 4.72 8.00
CA SER A 17 -3.60 5.30 9.21
C SER A 17 -2.15 4.84 9.43
N GLY A 18 -1.49 4.33 8.39
CA GLY A 18 -0.07 4.00 8.41
C GLY A 18 0.28 2.58 8.82
N GLN A 19 -0.65 1.63 8.72
CA GLN A 19 -0.45 0.24 9.16
C GLN A 19 0.80 -0.41 8.53
N ALA A 20 0.97 -0.24 7.21
CA ALA A 20 2.17 -0.71 6.51
C ALA A 20 3.32 0.30 6.58
N THR A 21 3.00 1.60 6.50
CA THR A 21 3.98 2.71 6.44
C THR A 21 4.98 2.65 7.60
N VAL A 22 4.52 2.32 8.81
CA VAL A 22 5.37 2.24 10.01
C VAL A 22 6.41 1.13 9.88
N ASP A 23 6.04 -0.05 9.39
CA ASP A 23 7.01 -1.14 9.21
C ASP A 23 7.96 -0.85 8.04
N ILE A 24 7.47 -0.27 6.95
CA ILE A 24 8.28 0.18 5.80
C ILE A 24 9.33 1.22 6.24
N SER A 25 8.96 2.13 7.14
CA SER A 25 9.84 3.21 7.63
C SER A 25 11.11 2.71 8.32
N ARG A 26 11.12 1.47 8.84
CA ARG A 26 12.31 0.86 9.45
C ARG A 26 13.42 0.61 8.43
N PHE A 27 13.05 0.41 7.16
CA PHE A 27 13.96 0.14 6.05
C PHE A 27 14.28 1.37 5.22
N CYS A 28 13.66 2.52 5.52
CA CYS A 28 13.79 3.75 4.73
C CYS A 28 14.42 4.89 5.54
N GLU A 29 15.10 5.81 4.87
CA GLU A 29 15.54 7.07 5.48
C GLU A 29 14.35 7.99 5.70
N ARG A 30 13.45 8.09 4.71
CA ARG A 30 12.18 8.83 4.76
C ARG A 30 11.05 8.07 4.07
N VAL A 31 9.84 8.22 4.59
CA VAL A 31 8.62 7.70 3.96
C VAL A 31 7.58 8.81 3.84
N ILE A 32 6.94 8.90 2.69
CA ILE A 32 5.74 9.73 2.49
C ILE A 32 4.55 8.79 2.43
N GLY A 33 3.61 8.91 3.37
CA GLY A 33 2.35 8.18 3.33
C GLY A 33 1.24 9.06 2.76
N ILE A 34 0.53 8.59 1.74
CA ILE A 34 -0.62 9.31 1.19
C ILE A 34 -1.91 8.49 1.28
N ASP A 35 -2.99 9.16 1.64
CA ASP A 35 -4.33 8.58 1.63
C ASP A 35 -5.35 9.67 1.28
N VAL A 36 -6.41 9.30 0.54
CA VAL A 36 -7.47 10.25 0.16
C VAL A 36 -8.32 10.66 1.37
N SER A 37 -8.34 9.85 2.43
CA SER A 37 -9.10 10.11 3.64
C SER A 37 -8.31 10.99 4.61
N ALA A 38 -8.69 12.26 4.69
CA ALA A 38 -8.18 13.18 5.71
C ALA A 38 -8.35 12.62 7.14
N ASN A 39 -9.41 11.82 7.37
CA ASN A 39 -9.64 11.19 8.66
C ASN A 39 -8.61 10.09 8.96
N GLN A 40 -8.22 9.28 7.96
CA GLN A 40 -7.15 8.28 8.12
C GLN A 40 -5.82 8.99 8.45
N ILE A 41 -5.49 10.04 7.68
CA ILE A 41 -4.27 10.84 7.90
C ILE A 41 -4.24 11.49 9.29
N ALA A 42 -5.37 12.02 9.77
CA ALA A 42 -5.46 12.63 11.10
C ALA A 42 -5.21 11.63 12.25
N HIS A 43 -5.45 10.34 12.02
CA HIS A 43 -5.24 9.27 13.00
C HIS A 43 -4.01 8.40 12.68
N ALA A 44 -3.16 8.85 11.75
CA ALA A 44 -2.02 8.06 11.32
C ALA A 44 -0.99 7.88 12.43
N ILE A 45 -0.38 6.71 12.48
CA ILE A 45 0.65 6.35 13.46
C ILE A 45 1.89 7.21 13.20
N GLN A 46 2.28 8.01 14.20
CA GLN A 46 3.40 8.94 14.06
C GLN A 46 4.74 8.22 14.18
N ASN A 47 5.72 8.62 13.36
CA ASN A 47 7.12 8.20 13.45
C ASN A 47 8.02 9.30 12.85
N ASP A 48 9.23 9.46 13.37
CA ASP A 48 10.11 10.61 13.10
C ASP A 48 10.48 10.77 11.62
N ASN A 49 10.48 9.68 10.85
CA ASN A 49 10.85 9.67 9.44
C ASN A 49 9.67 9.48 8.48
N ILE A 50 8.44 9.67 8.96
CA ILE A 50 7.23 9.56 8.14
C ILE A 50 6.55 10.92 8.00
N GLU A 51 6.21 11.28 6.77
CA GLU A 51 5.39 12.44 6.44
C GLU A 51 4.07 11.97 5.84
N TYR A 52 2.95 12.31 6.47
CA TYR A 52 1.62 11.97 5.97
C TYR A 52 0.98 13.13 5.20
N ARG A 53 0.33 12.83 4.07
CA ARG A 53 -0.41 13.81 3.27
C ARG A 53 -1.77 13.28 2.85
N CYS A 54 -2.81 14.11 3.00
CA CYS A 54 -4.12 13.83 2.42
C CYS A 54 -4.05 14.08 0.92
N ASN A 55 -4.05 13.02 0.12
CA ASN A 55 -3.87 13.12 -1.33
C ASN A 55 -4.40 11.87 -2.06
N VAL A 56 -4.81 12.03 -3.32
CA VAL A 56 -5.17 10.90 -4.18
C VAL A 56 -3.93 10.23 -4.77
N GLY A 57 -3.98 8.92 -5.03
CA GLY A 57 -2.82 8.17 -5.53
C GLY A 57 -2.45 8.54 -6.97
N GLU A 58 -3.43 8.99 -7.75
CA GLU A 58 -3.34 9.32 -9.16
C GLU A 58 -2.86 10.75 -9.45
N ASP A 59 -2.56 11.53 -8.42
CA ASP A 59 -1.97 12.85 -8.52
C ASP A 59 -0.74 12.93 -7.61
N LEU A 60 0.44 12.67 -8.18
CA LEU A 60 1.72 12.78 -7.49
C LEU A 60 2.46 14.05 -7.92
N SER A 61 1.75 15.09 -8.36
CA SER A 61 2.35 16.34 -8.88
C SER A 61 3.25 17.07 -7.88
N PHE A 62 3.06 16.83 -6.58
CA PHE A 62 3.93 17.32 -5.51
C PHE A 62 5.32 16.66 -5.48
N LEU A 63 5.53 15.59 -6.26
CA LEU A 63 6.79 14.87 -6.40
C LEU A 63 7.46 15.21 -7.73
N GLN A 64 8.79 15.33 -7.67
CA GLN A 64 9.62 15.45 -8.87
C GLN A 64 9.68 14.12 -9.63
N SER A 65 9.90 14.20 -10.94
CA SER A 65 10.16 12.99 -11.74
C SER A 65 11.43 12.29 -11.29
N ASN A 66 11.47 10.95 -11.37
CA ASN A 66 12.63 10.12 -11.02
C ASN A 66 13.18 10.38 -9.60
N SER A 67 12.30 10.61 -8.62
CA SER A 67 12.68 11.00 -7.26
C SER A 67 12.44 9.92 -6.20
N ILE A 68 11.58 8.94 -6.48
CA ILE A 68 11.18 7.90 -5.51
C ILE A 68 11.95 6.60 -5.74
N ASP A 69 12.48 6.01 -4.67
CA ASP A 69 13.21 4.74 -4.70
C ASP A 69 12.27 3.54 -4.54
N LEU A 70 11.21 3.68 -3.75
CA LEU A 70 10.24 2.63 -3.49
C LEU A 70 8.81 3.20 -3.48
N ILE A 71 7.91 2.62 -4.25
CA ILE A 71 6.47 2.88 -4.15
C ILE A 71 5.80 1.62 -3.62
N THR A 72 5.01 1.74 -2.56
CA THR A 72 4.28 0.64 -1.94
C THR A 72 2.77 0.84 -2.00
N ILE A 73 2.05 -0.28 -2.12
CA ILE A 73 0.60 -0.34 -1.99
C ILE A 73 0.23 -1.62 -1.24
N ALA A 74 -0.29 -1.47 -0.03
CA ALA A 74 -0.70 -2.56 0.83
C ALA A 74 -2.22 -2.74 0.80
N SER A 75 -2.71 -3.74 0.06
CA SER A 75 -4.14 -4.12 0.02
C SER A 75 -5.11 -3.02 -0.45
N ALA A 76 -4.65 -2.07 -1.28
CA ALA A 76 -5.48 -0.95 -1.72
C ALA A 76 -5.45 -0.69 -3.24
N PHE A 77 -4.73 -1.50 -4.02
CA PHE A 77 -4.55 -1.25 -5.46
C PHE A 77 -5.87 -1.25 -6.25
N HIS A 78 -6.88 -1.99 -5.77
CA HIS A 78 -8.19 -2.03 -6.42
C HIS A 78 -8.89 -0.68 -6.43
N TRP A 79 -8.70 0.16 -5.39
CA TRP A 79 -9.35 1.47 -5.26
C TRP A 79 -8.82 2.56 -6.21
N LEU A 80 -7.74 2.30 -6.93
CA LEU A 80 -7.06 3.30 -7.76
C LEU A 80 -7.53 3.21 -9.22
N ASP A 81 -7.60 4.37 -9.89
CA ASP A 81 -7.56 4.39 -11.36
C ASP A 81 -6.15 3.93 -11.79
N THR A 82 -6.07 2.64 -12.07
CA THR A 82 -4.82 1.95 -12.37
C THR A 82 -4.07 2.57 -13.54
N GLN A 83 -4.78 3.07 -14.56
CA GLN A 83 -4.11 3.65 -15.73
C GLN A 83 -3.40 4.95 -15.34
N ARG A 84 -4.14 5.88 -14.72
CA ARG A 84 -3.59 7.17 -14.29
C ARG A 84 -2.50 6.99 -13.24
N PHE A 85 -2.72 6.08 -12.29
CA PHE A 85 -1.74 5.77 -11.26
C PHE A 85 -0.42 5.25 -11.86
N ILE A 86 -0.48 4.32 -12.82
CA ILE A 86 0.73 3.77 -13.44
C ILE A 86 1.49 4.81 -14.26
N GLU A 87 0.82 5.80 -14.85
CA GLU A 87 1.47 6.95 -15.50
C GLU A 87 2.28 7.77 -14.48
N GLU A 88 1.70 8.06 -13.31
CA GLU A 88 2.40 8.78 -12.24
C GLU A 88 3.55 7.95 -11.65
N VAL A 89 3.36 6.66 -11.42
CA VAL A 89 4.45 5.75 -10.98
C VAL A 89 5.63 5.83 -11.94
N LYS A 90 5.38 5.70 -13.25
CA LYS A 90 6.45 5.76 -14.27
C LYS A 90 7.17 7.11 -14.25
N ARG A 91 6.47 8.20 -13.94
CA ARG A 91 7.03 9.54 -13.87
C ARG A 91 7.91 9.73 -12.63
N VAL A 92 7.42 9.34 -11.45
CA VAL A 92 8.08 9.66 -10.17
C VAL A 92 9.12 8.64 -9.74
N LEU A 93 8.99 7.38 -10.15
CA LEU A 93 9.89 6.30 -9.75
C LEU A 93 11.25 6.45 -10.44
N LYS A 94 12.35 6.28 -9.71
CA LYS A 94 13.69 6.34 -10.28
C LYS A 94 13.87 5.28 -11.37
N PRO A 95 14.40 5.65 -12.55
CA PRO A 95 14.60 4.70 -13.62
C PRO A 95 15.68 3.68 -13.21
N HIS A 96 15.52 2.44 -13.66
CA HIS A 96 16.43 1.29 -13.46
C HIS A 96 16.62 0.79 -12.02
N THR A 97 16.40 1.62 -11.01
CA THR A 97 16.69 1.32 -9.60
C THR A 97 15.46 1.36 -8.71
N GLY A 98 14.42 2.12 -9.09
CA GLY A 98 13.21 2.22 -8.31
C GLY A 98 12.34 0.97 -8.41
N VAL A 99 11.62 0.68 -7.32
CA VAL A 99 10.75 -0.50 -7.20
C VAL A 99 9.31 -0.08 -6.95
N LEU A 100 8.37 -0.68 -7.65
CA LEU A 100 6.95 -0.71 -7.28
C LEU A 100 6.65 -2.06 -6.62
N ALA A 101 6.19 -2.02 -5.37
CA ALA A 101 5.76 -3.20 -4.62
C ALA A 101 4.27 -3.10 -4.30
N ILE A 102 3.48 -4.04 -4.82
CA ILE A 102 2.05 -4.15 -4.55
C ILE A 102 1.82 -5.51 -3.92
N TRP A 103 1.14 -5.54 -2.78
CA TRP A 103 0.78 -6.79 -2.12
C TRP A 103 -0.62 -6.74 -1.52
N THR A 104 -1.17 -7.92 -1.30
CA THR A 104 -2.38 -8.11 -0.52
C THR A 104 -2.27 -9.43 0.25
N CYS A 105 -3.08 -9.59 1.30
CA CYS A 105 -3.30 -10.89 1.93
C CYS A 105 -4.50 -11.58 1.29
N GLY A 106 -4.41 -12.89 1.08
CA GLY A 106 -5.52 -13.72 0.63
C GLY A 106 -6.42 -14.15 1.78
N LEU A 107 -7.28 -15.13 1.53
CA LEU A 107 -8.07 -15.76 2.59
C LEU A 107 -7.14 -16.39 3.64
N LEU A 108 -7.52 -16.22 4.91
CA LEU A 108 -6.83 -16.85 6.04
C LEU A 108 -6.91 -18.38 5.93
N THR A 109 -5.77 -19.03 6.13
CA THR A 109 -5.68 -20.49 6.35
C THR A 109 -5.38 -20.77 7.82
N LEU A 110 -6.02 -21.77 8.40
CA LEU A 110 -5.86 -22.15 9.80
C LEU A 110 -5.24 -23.54 9.95
N ASP A 111 -4.29 -23.68 10.88
CA ASP A 111 -3.70 -24.99 11.22
C ASP A 111 -4.74 -25.97 11.79
N ASN A 112 -5.84 -25.46 12.36
CA ASN A 112 -6.95 -26.28 12.80
C ASN A 112 -7.86 -26.62 11.59
N PRO A 113 -7.93 -27.88 11.17
CA PRO A 113 -8.63 -28.25 9.94
C PRO A 113 -10.15 -28.06 10.01
N ILE A 114 -10.75 -28.12 11.20
CA ILE A 114 -12.19 -27.88 11.38
C ILE A 114 -12.48 -26.39 11.22
N ALA A 115 -11.69 -25.53 11.86
CA ALA A 115 -11.86 -24.09 11.75
C ALA A 115 -11.57 -23.60 10.33
N ASP A 116 -10.55 -24.15 9.67
CA ASP A 116 -10.21 -23.88 8.27
C ASP A 116 -11.37 -24.22 7.33
N ALA A 117 -11.95 -25.41 7.48
CA ALA A 117 -13.12 -25.83 6.70
C ALA A 117 -14.33 -24.89 6.89
N ILE A 118 -14.59 -24.44 8.13
CA ILE A 118 -15.66 -23.48 8.43
C ILE A 118 -15.41 -22.14 7.73
N ILE A 119 -14.18 -21.62 7.77
CA ILE A 119 -13.83 -20.37 7.07
C ILE A 119 -14.01 -20.54 5.56
N HIS A 120 -13.56 -21.65 5.00
CA HIS A 120 -13.70 -21.92 3.57
C HIS A 120 -15.16 -22.02 3.13
N GLU A 121 -16.01 -22.73 3.87
CA GLU A 121 -17.44 -22.82 3.57
C GLU A 121 -18.11 -21.45 3.70
N PHE A 122 -17.84 -20.74 4.79
CA PHE A 122 -18.41 -19.42 5.02
C PHE A 122 -18.03 -18.43 3.90
N HIS A 123 -16.75 -18.36 3.55
CA HIS A 123 -16.23 -17.46 2.53
C HIS A 123 -16.73 -17.85 1.12
N HIS A 124 -16.49 -19.10 0.68
CA HIS A 124 -16.70 -19.49 -0.72
C HIS A 124 -18.10 -20.00 -1.06
N VAL A 125 -18.92 -20.34 -0.05
CA VAL A 125 -20.28 -20.82 -0.27
C VAL A 125 -21.29 -19.81 0.24
N LEU A 126 -21.23 -19.48 1.53
CA LEU A 126 -22.27 -18.66 2.17
C LEU A 126 -22.18 -17.17 1.77
N LEU A 127 -20.96 -16.60 1.75
CA LEU A 127 -20.75 -15.20 1.38
C LEU A 127 -20.61 -14.96 -0.13
N ARG A 128 -20.43 -16.01 -0.94
CA ARG A 128 -20.21 -15.87 -2.38
C ARG A 128 -21.25 -15.02 -3.11
N PRO A 129 -22.56 -15.11 -2.84
CA PRO A 129 -23.55 -14.24 -3.48
C PRO A 129 -23.44 -12.75 -3.12
N TYR A 130 -22.73 -12.43 -2.03
CA TYR A 130 -22.54 -11.06 -1.54
C TYR A 130 -21.19 -10.46 -1.92
N TRP A 131 -20.32 -11.20 -2.60
CA TRP A 131 -19.09 -10.63 -3.13
C TRP A 131 -19.41 -9.82 -4.38
N ASN A 132 -18.96 -8.57 -4.39
CA ASN A 132 -19.03 -7.77 -5.60
C ASN A 132 -18.05 -8.35 -6.63
N GLU A 133 -18.53 -8.68 -7.84
CA GLU A 133 -17.67 -9.10 -8.97
C GLU A 133 -16.68 -8.00 -9.41
N LYS A 134 -16.96 -6.76 -9.01
CA LYS A 134 -16.09 -5.60 -9.19
C LYS A 134 -15.99 -4.87 -7.85
N GLN A 135 -14.89 -5.05 -7.16
CA GLN A 135 -14.47 -4.05 -6.19
C GLN A 135 -13.82 -2.92 -7.00
N PRO A 136 -14.39 -1.70 -7.00
CA PRO A 136 -13.77 -0.54 -7.63
C PRO A 136 -12.51 -0.10 -6.87
#